data_AF-A0A2W1P3D9-F1
#
_entry.id   AF-A0A2W1P3D9-F1
#
_cell.length_a   1.000
_cell.length_b   1.000
_cell.length_c   1.000
_cell.angle_alpha   90.00
_cell.angle_beta   90.00
_cell.angle_gamma   90.00
#
_symmetry.space_group_name_H-M   'P 1'
#
loop_
_entity.id
_entity.type
_entity.pdbx_description
1 polymer ?
#
loop_
_entity_poly.entity_id
_entity_poly.type
_entity_poly.pdbx_seq_one_letter_code
_entity_poly.pdbx_strand_id
1 'polypeptide(L)'
;MAHKKSRAHAAKPAAQEKAATLKDLLNPDVLNKLKEQSEQLKTEEQGRREAQRAHAEAARKAEQKRLDNDFEYLLNNSNVDWRKYK
;
A
#
# COMPACT_ATOMS: atom_id res chain seq x y z
N MET A 1 -65.32 -49.09 -4.34
CA MET A 1 -63.86 -48.97 -4.15
C MET A 1 -63.37 -47.78 -4.98
N ALA A 2 -63.43 -46.58 -4.40
CA ALA A 2 -62.32 -45.91 -3.71
C ALA A 2 -61.48 -45.04 -4.68
N HIS A 3 -61.85 -43.77 -4.75
CA HIS A 3 -61.06 -42.68 -5.33
C HIS A 3 -59.72 -42.55 -4.59
N LYS A 4 -58.60 -42.44 -5.32
CA LYS A 4 -57.44 -41.71 -4.80
C LYS A 4 -56.64 -41.07 -5.92
N LYS A 5 -57.06 -39.85 -6.29
CA LYS A 5 -56.29 -38.93 -7.13
C LYS A 5 -55.13 -38.40 -6.27
N SER A 6 -53.92 -38.89 -6.51
CA SER A 6 -52.70 -38.37 -5.90
C SER A 6 -52.44 -36.98 -6.45
N ARG A 7 -52.71 -35.96 -5.63
CA ARG A 7 -52.27 -34.59 -5.86
C ARG A 7 -50.76 -34.57 -5.70
N ALA A 8 -50.02 -34.48 -6.81
CA ALA A 8 -48.62 -34.09 -6.78
C ALA A 8 -48.52 -32.74 -6.07
N HIS A 9 -47.94 -32.75 -4.87
CA HIS A 9 -47.68 -31.54 -4.12
C HIS A 9 -46.58 -30.79 -4.85
N ALA A 10 -46.95 -29.67 -5.48
CA ALA A 10 -45.99 -28.69 -5.97
C ALA A 10 -45.06 -28.32 -4.81
N ALA A 11 -43.77 -28.59 -4.98
CA ALA A 11 -42.76 -28.13 -4.06
C ALA A 11 -42.87 -26.61 -3.95
N LYS A 12 -43.11 -26.11 -2.74
CA LYS A 12 -42.99 -24.69 -2.44
C LYS A 12 -41.58 -24.26 -2.84
N PRO A 13 -41.39 -23.17 -3.60
CA PRO A 13 -40.07 -22.62 -3.80
C PRO A 13 -39.50 -22.31 -2.41
N ALA A 14 -38.34 -22.88 -2.12
CA ALA A 14 -37.58 -22.61 -0.92
C ALA A 14 -37.53 -21.09 -0.77
N ALA A 15 -38.04 -20.61 0.37
CA ALA A 15 -37.94 -19.23 0.74
C ALA A 15 -36.51 -18.81 0.45
N GLN A 16 -36.39 -17.80 -0.40
CA GLN A 16 -35.20 -17.06 -0.69
C GLN A 16 -34.74 -16.52 0.67
N GLU A 17 -34.00 -17.35 1.41
CA GLU A 17 -33.19 -16.94 2.54
C GLU A 17 -32.29 -15.88 1.95
N LYS A 18 -32.70 -14.63 2.17
CA LYS A 18 -31.91 -13.46 1.83
C LYS A 18 -30.56 -13.75 2.42
N ALA A 19 -29.60 -14.04 1.55
CA ALA A 19 -28.23 -14.25 1.92
C ALA A 19 -27.89 -13.10 2.86
N ALA A 20 -27.73 -13.39 4.16
CA ALA A 20 -27.06 -12.50 5.07
C ALA A 20 -25.75 -12.22 4.36
N THR A 21 -25.64 -11.04 3.77
CA THR A 21 -24.48 -10.73 2.94
C THR A 21 -23.31 -10.80 3.93
N LEU A 22 -22.13 -11.26 3.53
CA LEU A 22 -21.01 -11.45 4.47
C LEU A 22 -20.73 -10.25 5.40
N LYS A 23 -21.19 -9.06 5.02
CA LYS A 23 -21.24 -7.83 5.82
C LYS A 23 -22.16 -7.87 7.05
N ASP A 24 -23.28 -8.59 7.02
CA ASP A 24 -24.22 -8.75 8.13
C ASP A 24 -23.74 -9.80 9.16
N LEU A 25 -22.87 -10.73 8.74
CA LEU A 25 -22.21 -11.71 9.62
C LEU A 25 -20.90 -11.18 10.21
N LEU A 26 -20.24 -10.23 9.55
CA LEU A 26 -19.09 -9.55 10.11
C LEU A 26 -19.56 -8.50 11.11
N ASN A 27 -19.16 -8.65 12.37
CA ASN A 27 -19.40 -7.64 13.38
C ASN A 27 -18.81 -6.28 12.90
N PRO A 28 -19.64 -5.22 12.78
CA PRO A 28 -19.18 -3.90 12.32
C PRO A 28 -18.05 -3.32 13.18
N ASP A 29 -17.96 -3.70 14.46
CA ASP A 29 -16.84 -3.31 15.34
C ASP A 29 -15.50 -3.89 14.88
N VAL A 30 -15.52 -5.13 14.37
CA VAL A 30 -14.31 -5.79 13.84
C VAL A 30 -13.89 -5.16 12.51
N LEU A 31 -14.86 -4.79 11.67
CA LEU A 31 -14.59 -4.05 10.43
C LEU A 31 -14.00 -2.66 10.71
N ASN A 32 -14.49 -1.96 11.72
CA ASN A 32 -13.95 -0.66 12.12
C ASN A 32 -12.52 -0.78 12.65
N LYS A 33 -12.25 -1.75 13.54
CA LYS A 33 -10.88 -2.04 13.99
C LYS A 33 -9.94 -2.39 12.83
N LEU A 34 -10.39 -3.21 11.88
CA LEU A 34 -9.57 -3.58 10.73
C LEU A 34 -9.26 -2.38 9.83
N LYS A 35 -10.22 -1.46 9.65
CA LYS A 35 -9.98 -0.20 8.93
C LYS A 35 -8.99 0.68 9.67
N GLU A 36 -9.15 0.86 10.98
CA GLU A 36 -8.20 1.63 11.80
C GLU A 36 -6.77 1.07 11.70
N GLN A 37 -6.62 -0.24 11.82
CA GLN A 37 -5.32 -0.90 11.65
C GLN A 37 -4.78 -0.78 10.22
N SER A 38 -5.64 -0.86 9.21
CA SER A 38 -5.24 -0.67 7.81
C SER A 38 -4.76 0.75 7.54
N GLU A 39 -5.43 1.76 8.09
CA GLU A 39 -5.01 3.15 7.96
C GLU A 39 -3.69 3.40 8.72
N GLN A 40 -3.53 2.86 9.93
CA GLN A 40 -2.28 2.92 10.67
C GLN A 40 -1.11 2.33 9.89
N LEU A 41 -1.28 1.12 9.32
CA LEU A 41 -0.24 0.47 8.52
C LEU A 41 0.09 1.26 7.25
N LYS A 42 -0.90 1.88 6.59
CA LYS A 42 -0.64 2.75 5.43
C LYS A 42 0.18 3.98 5.82
N THR A 43 -0.13 4.61 6.95
CA THR A 43 0.64 5.76 7.45
C THR A 43 2.07 5.35 7.82
N GLU A 44 2.26 4.19 8.45
CA GLU A 44 3.60 3.67 8.75
C GLU A 44 4.39 3.33 7.48
N GLU A 45 3.76 2.70 6.48
CA GLU A 45 4.41 2.42 5.21
C GLU A 45 4.80 3.70 4.45
N GLN A 46 3.94 4.72 4.46
CA GLN A 46 4.25 6.02 3.88
C GLN A 46 5.45 6.66 4.59
N GLY A 47 5.44 6.70 5.94
CA GLY A 47 6.56 7.21 6.73
C GLY A 47 7.86 6.46 6.48
N ARG A 48 7.82 5.13 6.34
CA ARG A 48 9.00 4.31 6.04
C ARG A 48 9.56 4.56 4.64
N ARG A 49 8.70 4.83 3.64
CA ARG A 49 9.13 5.19 2.28
C ARG A 49 9.73 6.59 2.21
N GLU A 50 9.19 7.52 2.99
CA GLU A 50 9.73 8.89 3.08
C GLU A 50 11.07 8.91 3.82
N ALA A 51 11.19 8.18 4.93
CA ALA A 51 12.45 8.05 5.66
C ALA A 51 13.56 7.44 4.78
N GLN A 52 13.25 6.40 4.00
CA GLN A 52 14.23 5.82 3.06
C GLN A 52 14.69 6.82 1.99
N ARG A 53 13.78 7.64 1.46
CA ARG A 53 14.12 8.70 0.50
C ARG A 53 15.00 9.78 1.14
N ALA A 54 14.65 10.23 2.34
CA ALA A 54 15.44 11.22 3.08
C ALA A 54 16.85 10.69 3.41
N HIS A 55 16.98 9.41 3.81
CA HIS A 55 18.29 8.79 4.06
C HIS A 55 19.13 8.69 2.79
N ALA A 56 18.53 8.32 1.66
CA ALA A 56 19.24 8.25 0.38
C ALA A 56 19.73 9.63 -0.08
N GLU A 57 18.90 10.67 0.03
CA GLU A 57 19.29 12.04 -0.30
C GLU A 57 20.37 12.58 0.64
N ALA A 58 20.27 12.29 1.94
CA ALA A 58 21.30 12.66 2.91
C ALA A 58 22.64 11.97 2.62
N ALA A 59 22.62 10.68 2.25
CA ALA A 59 23.81 9.94 1.86
C ALA A 59 24.45 10.53 0.58
N ARG A 60 23.64 10.83 -0.45
CA ARG A 60 24.11 11.49 -1.68
C ARG A 60 24.72 12.85 -1.40
N LYS A 61 24.10 13.65 -0.53
CA LYS A 61 24.63 14.96 -0.15
C LYS A 61 25.93 14.85 0.65
N ALA A 62 26.06 13.85 1.53
CA ALA A 62 27.28 13.60 2.27
C ALA A 62 28.42 13.14 1.35
N GLU A 63 28.13 12.26 0.40
CA GLU A 63 29.07 11.80 -0.62
C GLU A 63 29.51 12.95 -1.52
N GLN A 64 28.57 13.75 -2.04
CA GLN A 64 28.88 14.95 -2.83
C GLN A 64 29.78 15.90 -2.05
N LYS A 65 29.45 16.17 -0.78
CA LYS A 65 30.31 17.00 0.08
C LYS A 65 31.70 16.41 0.27
N ARG A 66 31.85 15.08 0.32
CA ARG A 66 33.18 14.47 0.40
C ARG A 66 33.96 14.64 -0.89
N LEU A 67 33.31 14.41 -2.03
CA LEU A 67 33.90 14.61 -3.35
C LEU A 67 34.28 16.07 -3.61
N ASP A 68 33.45 17.02 -3.14
CA ASP A 68 33.74 18.45 -3.21
C ASP A 68 34.92 18.88 -2.33
N ASN A 69 35.28 18.08 -1.32
CA ASN A 69 36.47 18.31 -0.49
C ASN A 69 37.68 17.48 -0.95
N ASP A 70 37.49 16.56 -1.89
CA ASP A 70 38.55 15.71 -2.41
C ASP A 70 39.20 16.38 -3.63
N PHE A 71 40.43 16.84 -3.44
CA PHE A 71 41.18 17.54 -4.48
C PHE A 71 41.43 16.68 -5.72
N GLU A 72 41.57 15.36 -5.59
CA GLU A 72 41.76 14.47 -6.74
C GLU A 72 40.49 14.40 -7.58
N TYR A 73 39.34 14.26 -6.93
CA TYR A 73 38.04 14.30 -7.60
C TYR A 73 37.80 15.65 -8.27
N LEU A 74 38.04 16.75 -7.56
CA LEU A 74 37.92 18.10 -8.12
C LEU A 74 38.85 18.30 -9.30
N LEU A 75 40.12 17.90 -9.23
CA LEU A 75 41.07 18.10 -10.31
C LEU A 75 40.68 17.34 -11.58
N ASN A 76 40.17 16.11 -11.43
CA ASN A 76 39.80 15.27 -12.57
C ASN A 76 38.43 15.65 -13.18
N ASN A 77 37.49 16.16 -12.37
CA ASN A 77 36.13 16.49 -12.81
C ASN A 77 35.88 17.97 -13.07
N SER A 78 36.72 18.87 -12.53
CA SER A 78 36.62 20.30 -12.81
C SER A 78 37.41 20.63 -14.07
N ASN A 79 36.71 20.98 -15.14
CA ASN A 79 37.31 21.45 -16.39
C ASN A 79 37.70 22.94 -16.25
N VAL A 80 38.60 23.24 -15.30
CA VAL A 80 39.09 24.60 -15.09
C VAL A 80 40.22 24.87 -16.07
N ASP A 81 39.87 25.55 -17.17
CA ASP A 81 40.83 26.00 -18.16
C ASP A 81 41.56 27.26 -17.66
N TRP A 82 42.64 27.04 -16.92
CA TRP A 82 43.50 28.06 -16.32
C TRP A 82 44.09 29.05 -17.36
N ARG A 83 44.10 28.69 -18.65
CA ARG A 83 44.53 29.58 -19.73
C ARG A 83 43.58 30.76 -19.97
N LYS A 84 42.34 30.68 -19.48
CA LYS A 84 41.32 31.73 -19.62
C LYS A 84 41.46 32.88 -18.62
N TYR A 85 42.28 32.71 -17.58
CA TYR A 85 42.47 33.69 -16.51
C TYR A 85 43.85 34.36 -16.55
N LYS A 86 44.52 34.31 -17.71
CA LYS A 86 45.88 34.83 -17.91
C LYS A 86 45.89 36.12 -18.71
#